data_AF-A0A173SEN5-F1
#
_entry.id   AF-A0A173SEN5-F1
#
_cell.length_a   1.000
_cell.length_b   1.000
_cell.length_c   1.000
_cell.angle_alpha   90.00
_cell.angle_beta   90.00
_cell.angle_gamma   90.00
#
_symmetry.space_group_name_H-M   'P 1'
#
loop_
_entity.id
_entity.type
_entity.pdbx_description
1 polymer ?
#
loop_
_entity_poly.entity_id
_entity_poly.type
_entity_poly.pdbx_seq_one_letter_code
_entity_poly.pdbx_strand_id
1 'polypeptide(L)'
;MLNDKFVLSADTAGNESTDQFDASEKISTNDIDQMMEKLYAKYISNEIPVVIGEFGARDKNGNLQSRVDYAAYYIAAARAYGMSCNWWFLK
;
A
#
# COMPACT_ATOMS: atom_id res chain seq x y z
N MET A 1 -9.46 -3.84 19.58
CA MET A 1 -9.25 -4.45 18.26
C MET A 1 -9.74 -3.43 17.25
N LEU A 2 -8.83 -2.73 16.57
CA LEU A 2 -9.23 -1.78 15.52
C LEU A 2 -9.65 -2.61 14.31
N ASN A 3 -10.94 -2.61 13.99
CA ASN A 3 -11.52 -3.27 12.81
C ASN A 3 -11.60 -2.27 11.65
N ASP A 4 -10.51 -1.57 11.39
CA ASP A 4 -10.45 -0.65 10.27
C ASP A 4 -9.89 -1.42 9.07
N LYS A 5 -10.80 -1.91 8.23
CA LYS A 5 -10.47 -2.24 6.84
C LYS A 5 -10.01 -0.95 6.17
N PHE A 6 -8.72 -0.62 6.28
CA PHE A 6 -8.11 0.46 5.55
C PHE A 6 -7.89 -0.01 4.12
N VAL A 7 -8.91 0.19 3.27
CA VAL A 7 -8.77 0.05 1.82
C VAL A 7 -8.06 1.31 1.35
N LEU A 8 -6.86 1.16 0.78
CA LEU A 8 -6.17 2.26 0.10
C LEU A 8 -7.00 2.65 -1.13
N SER A 9 -7.92 3.59 -0.97
CA SER A 9 -8.61 4.26 -2.07
C SER A 9 -7.87 5.54 -2.42
N ALA A 10 -7.27 5.57 -3.61
CA ALA A 10 -6.91 6.81 -4.26
C ALA A 10 -8.21 7.54 -4.62
N ASP A 11 -8.60 8.56 -3.87
CA ASP A 11 -9.75 9.39 -4.26
C ASP A 11 -9.25 10.59 -5.07
N THR A 12 -9.43 10.53 -6.38
CA THR A 12 -9.97 11.66 -7.11
C THR A 12 -10.78 11.14 -8.31
N ALA A 13 -12.10 11.24 -8.23
CA ALA A 13 -13.05 11.19 -9.35
C ALA A 13 -13.07 9.89 -10.19
N GLY A 14 -13.99 8.97 -9.84
CA GLY A 14 -14.72 8.17 -10.82
C GLY A 14 -14.05 6.93 -11.42
N ASN A 15 -12.89 6.49 -10.93
CA ASN A 15 -12.36 5.17 -11.27
C ASN A 15 -11.58 4.58 -10.09
N GLU A 16 -12.31 3.95 -9.14
CA GLU A 16 -11.80 3.38 -7.88
C GLU A 16 -10.85 2.18 -8.05
N SER A 17 -10.35 1.96 -9.27
CA SER A 17 -9.53 0.82 -9.63
C SER A 17 -8.74 1.06 -10.91
N THR A 18 -7.42 1.15 -10.79
CA THR A 18 -6.49 1.17 -11.94
C THR A 18 -5.88 -0.21 -12.18
N ASP A 19 -5.54 -0.55 -13.43
CA ASP A 19 -4.69 -1.70 -13.78
C ASP A 19 -3.22 -1.30 -14.01
N GLN A 20 -2.91 0.00 -13.95
CA GLN A 20 -1.57 0.55 -14.08
C GLN A 20 -1.00 1.00 -12.74
N PHE A 21 0.29 0.75 -12.55
CA PHE A 21 1.11 1.28 -11.47
C PHE A 21 2.53 1.49 -12.00
N ASP A 22 3.10 2.66 -11.74
CA ASP A 22 4.47 3.02 -12.07
C ASP A 22 5.14 3.60 -10.82
N ALA A 23 6.15 2.90 -10.29
CA ALA A 23 6.87 3.27 -9.08
C ALA A 23 7.67 4.58 -9.20
N SER A 24 7.89 5.08 -10.43
CA SER A 24 8.57 6.34 -10.68
C SER A 24 7.62 7.55 -10.67
N GLU A 25 6.32 7.31 -10.78
CA GLU A 25 5.31 8.35 -10.90
C GLU A 25 4.59 8.61 -9.58
N LYS A 26 4.57 9.87 -9.15
CA LYS A 26 3.96 10.25 -7.87
C LYS A 26 2.46 9.99 -7.81
N ILE A 27 1.77 10.00 -8.94
CA ILE A 27 0.35 9.64 -9.00
C ILE A 27 0.11 8.18 -8.57
N SER A 28 1.07 7.28 -8.78
CA SER A 28 0.99 5.88 -8.34
C SER A 28 1.38 5.71 -6.88
N THR A 29 2.37 6.47 -6.40
CA THR A 29 3.00 6.19 -5.10
C THR A 29 2.48 7.04 -3.93
N ASN A 30 1.92 8.21 -4.21
CA ASN A 30 1.63 9.21 -3.18
C ASN A 30 0.74 8.70 -2.05
N ASP A 31 -0.25 7.86 -2.35
CA ASP A 31 -1.15 7.35 -1.31
C ASP A 31 -0.46 6.33 -0.39
N ILE A 32 0.45 5.53 -0.95
CA ILE A 32 1.32 4.63 -0.18
C ILE A 32 2.23 5.48 0.72
N ASP A 33 2.91 6.47 0.15
CA ASP A 33 3.83 7.36 0.85
C ASP A 33 3.14 8.04 2.05
N GLN A 34 1.98 8.67 1.80
CA GLN A 34 1.22 9.36 2.83
C GLN A 34 0.69 8.43 3.92
N MET A 35 0.28 7.21 3.56
CA MET A 35 -0.18 6.22 4.54
C MET A 35 0.97 5.81 5.46
N MET A 36 2.14 5.47 4.90
CA MET A 36 3.30 5.05 5.69
C MET A 36 3.79 6.17 6.60
N GLU A 37 3.85 7.41 6.10
CA GLU A 37 4.24 8.58 6.88
C GLU A 37 3.28 8.81 8.07
N LYS A 38 1.95 8.75 7.83
CA LYS A 38 0.94 8.93 8.89
C LYS A 38 1.05 7.83 9.96
N LEU A 39 1.22 6.57 9.56
CA LEU A 39 1.37 5.45 10.48
C LEU A 39 2.66 5.55 11.28
N TYR A 40 3.76 5.97 10.64
CA TYR A 40 5.02 6.21 11.31
C TYR A 40 4.89 7.32 12.36
N ALA A 41 4.40 8.49 11.95
CA ALA A 41 4.31 9.67 12.81
C ALA A 41 3.40 9.44 14.02
N LYS A 42 2.36 8.62 13.86
CA LYS A 42 1.41 8.30 14.93
C LYS A 42 1.90 7.20 15.88
N TYR A 43 2.51 6.14 15.36
CA TYR A 43 2.81 4.94 16.13
C TYR A 43 4.31 4.64 16.23
N ILE A 44 4.98 4.43 15.10
CA ILE A 44 6.38 3.96 15.10
C ILE A 44 7.31 4.97 15.76
N SER A 45 7.12 6.28 15.52
CA SER A 45 7.89 7.36 16.15
C SER A 45 7.75 7.40 17.68
N ASN A 46 6.68 6.81 18.21
CA ASN A 46 6.37 6.67 19.63
C ASN A 46 6.66 5.24 20.14
N GLU A 47 7.50 4.48 19.44
CA GLU A 47 7.91 3.10 19.78
C GLU A 47 6.75 2.08 19.82
N ILE A 48 5.63 2.38 19.15
CA ILE A 48 4.49 1.47 19.02
C ILE A 48 4.61 0.71 17.69
N PRO A 49 4.78 -0.62 17.70
CA PRO A 49 4.98 -1.39 16.47
C PRO A 49 3.72 -1.47 15.63
N VAL A 50 3.88 -1.42 14.30
CA VAL A 50 2.81 -1.56 13.31
C VAL A 50 3.09 -2.74 12.40
N VAL A 51 2.08 -3.59 12.20
CA VAL A 51 2.06 -4.66 11.20
C VAL A 51 0.88 -4.41 10.27
N ILE A 52 1.15 -4.33 8.97
CA ILE A 52 0.12 -4.23 7.93
C ILE A 52 -0.41 -5.64 7.69
N GLY A 53 -1.57 -5.92 8.28
CA GLY A 53 -2.18 -7.26 8.28
C GLY A 53 -2.62 -7.73 6.88
N GLU A 54 -2.94 -6.80 5.98
CA GLU A 54 -3.37 -7.09 4.62
C GLU A 54 -2.90 -5.99 3.66
N PHE A 55 -2.37 -6.39 2.51
CA PHE A 55 -2.21 -5.54 1.33
C PHE A 55 -2.18 -6.43 0.08
N GLY A 56 -2.41 -5.86 -1.10
CA GLY A 56 -2.27 -6.61 -2.35
C GLY A 56 -2.89 -5.94 -3.56
N ALA A 57 -2.61 -6.50 -4.73
CA ALA A 57 -3.18 -6.06 -6.00
C ALA A 57 -3.77 -7.24 -6.76
N ARG A 58 -5.04 -7.10 -7.16
CA ARG A 58 -5.75 -8.10 -7.98
C ARG A 58 -5.23 -8.08 -9.41
N ASP A 59 -5.24 -9.24 -10.05
CA ASP A 59 -5.02 -9.31 -11.49
C ASP A 59 -6.15 -8.59 -12.23
N LYS A 60 -5.76 -7.71 -13.14
CA LYS A 60 -6.66 -7.00 -14.04
C LYS A 60 -6.07 -7.09 -15.43
N ASN A 61 -6.73 -7.84 -16.30
CA ASN A 61 -6.32 -7.98 -17.70
C ASN A 61 -4.86 -8.46 -17.87
N GLY A 62 -4.32 -9.24 -16.93
CA GLY A 62 -2.94 -9.73 -16.99
C GLY A 62 -1.86 -8.67 -16.71
N ASN A 63 -2.16 -7.65 -15.90
CA ASN A 63 -1.25 -6.56 -15.53
C ASN A 63 -0.11 -6.96 -14.56
N LEU A 64 0.63 -8.02 -14.92
CA LEU A 64 1.67 -8.60 -14.08
C LEU A 64 2.75 -7.59 -13.67
N GLN A 65 3.25 -6.79 -14.61
CA GLN A 65 4.33 -5.84 -14.35
C GLN A 65 3.91 -4.80 -13.31
N SER A 66 2.75 -4.16 -13.49
CA SER A 66 2.22 -3.20 -12.51
C SER A 66 2.01 -3.80 -11.13
N ARG A 67 1.60 -5.07 -11.03
CA ARG A 67 1.45 -5.78 -9.75
C ARG A 67 2.80 -6.06 -9.07
N VAL A 68 3.82 -6.41 -9.86
CA VAL A 68 5.20 -6.59 -9.38
C VAL A 68 5.75 -5.27 -8.85
N ASP A 69 5.60 -4.19 -9.62
CA ASP A 69 6.09 -2.86 -9.25
C ASP A 69 5.37 -2.34 -8.00
N TYR A 70 4.05 -2.51 -7.92
CA TYR A 70 3.27 -2.19 -6.72
C TYR A 70 3.76 -2.96 -5.49
N ALA A 71 3.94 -4.28 -5.62
CA ALA A 71 4.37 -5.12 -4.51
C ALA A 71 5.77 -4.73 -4.01
N ALA A 72 6.71 -4.52 -4.92
CA ALA A 72 8.08 -4.12 -4.60
C ALA A 72 8.09 -2.75 -3.91
N TYR A 73 7.36 -1.78 -4.46
CA TYR A 73 7.29 -0.43 -3.90
C TYR A 73 6.66 -0.42 -2.51
N TYR A 74 5.50 -1.04 -2.34
CA TYR A 74 4.76 -1.04 -1.08
C TYR A 74 5.58 -1.67 0.05
N ILE A 75 6.24 -2.81 -0.20
CA ILE A 75 7.09 -3.48 0.78
C ILE A 75 8.31 -2.61 1.12
N ALA A 76 8.97 -2.00 0.12
CA ALA A 76 10.13 -1.15 0.35
C ALA A 76 9.76 0.10 1.17
N ALA A 77 8.65 0.76 0.84
CA ALA A 77 8.15 1.92 1.58
C ALA A 77 7.80 1.54 3.03
N ALA A 78 7.03 0.47 3.25
CA ALA A 78 6.71 -0.01 4.59
C ALA A 78 7.97 -0.34 5.41
N ARG A 79 8.95 -1.00 4.79
CA ARG A 79 10.21 -1.36 5.45
C ARG A 79 11.02 -0.13 5.85
N ALA A 80 11.06 0.91 5.01
CA ALA A 80 11.75 2.17 5.33
C ALA A 80 11.20 2.85 6.59
N TYR A 81 9.92 2.65 6.88
CA TYR A 81 9.26 3.14 8.09
C TYR A 81 9.16 2.11 9.23
N GLY A 82 9.89 0.98 9.14
CA GLY A 82 9.95 -0.02 10.21
C GLY A 82 8.73 -0.95 10.32
N MET A 83 7.91 -1.04 9.28
CA MET A 83 6.71 -1.88 9.25
C MET A 83 6.98 -3.22 8.56
N SER A 84 6.16 -4.21 8.89
CA SER A 84 6.07 -5.50 8.16
C SER A 84 4.69 -5.67 7.56
N CYS A 85 4.62 -6.36 6.41
CA CYS A 85 3.39 -6.50 5.62
C CYS A 85 3.08 -7.97 5.34
N ASN A 86 1.79 -8.31 5.32
CA ASN A 86 1.30 -9.63 4.93
C ASN A 86 0.49 -9.52 3.63
N TRP A 87 0.97 -10.15 2.57
CA TRP A 87 0.27 -10.17 1.28
C TRP A 87 -1.03 -10.94 1.41
N TRP A 88 -2.14 -10.31 1.02
CA TRP A 88 -3.43 -10.95 0.98
C TRP A 88 -3.56 -11.84 -0.26
N PHE A 89 -3.67 -13.15 -0.06
CA PHE A 89 -3.96 -14.10 -1.12
C PHE A 89 -5.37 -14.68 -0.93
N LEU A 90 -6.25 -14.42 -1.89
CA LEU A 90 -7.45 -15.22 -2.11
C LEU A 90 -7.35 -15.83 -3.51
N LYS A 91 -7.77 -17.09 -3.63
CA LYS A 91 -8.00 -17.74 -4.93
C LYS A 91 -9.27 -17.21 -5.57
#